data_AF-A0A939WAD6-F1
#
_entry.id   AF-A0A939WAD6-F1
#
_cell.length_a   1.000
_cell.length_b   1.000
_cell.length_c   1.000
_cell.angle_alpha   90.00
_cell.angle_beta   90.00
_cell.angle_gamma   90.00
#
_symmetry.space_group_name_H-M   'P 1'
#
loop_
_entity.id
_entity.type
_entity.pdbx_description
1 polymer ?
#
loop_
_entity_poly.entity_id
_entity_poly.type
_entity_poly.pdbx_seq_one_letter_code
_entity_poly.pdbx_strand_id
1 'polypeptide(L)'
;MNMKKVLLVTITLLLAVSMCFCGGKKEQKTTTDDSKNIIVFANNAMSEKFSPFFEESVPDLRIVDSTSVQLLYANRNGSLVYKGIEGETIAYNGTNYTYTGPANLVVTENADGTVFYDYTLRKDLKCSDGVALTADDLIFSLYVFCDPTYDGAASVFSLPILGMEEYRSGMESLFSLLSAAGRNNKDFTYWDAATQNAFWADVDQAGVKFVQDIADYCVAAGYANAGDPIGTTMGVWGFPADASATAADVFQIMYDAYDGDLATLSDTEKATASLTSLMNNYDAYTKGIKTGASADYVKGFQKTGDYSVRIVLTEVNAPAADLMDIYIAPLHWYGDKAQYDYKNNKFGFPKGDLSMIRAKTRTPLGAGPYKFVSYENKTVYLEANPY
;
A
#
# COMPACT_ATOMS: atom_id res chain seq x y z
N MET A 1 8.23 8.03 -31.50
CA MET A 1 6.88 8.45 -31.09
C MET A 1 6.77 8.10 -29.61
N ASN A 2 6.82 9.09 -28.72
CA ASN A 2 6.96 8.88 -27.27
C ASN A 2 5.73 8.17 -26.69
N MET A 3 5.95 6.97 -26.16
CA MET A 3 4.97 6.00 -25.63
C MET A 3 4.29 6.44 -24.32
N LYS A 4 4.27 7.75 -24.00
CA LYS A 4 3.64 8.28 -22.78
C LYS A 4 2.10 8.35 -22.84
N LYS A 5 1.48 7.88 -23.91
CA LYS A 5 0.02 7.94 -24.10
C LYS A 5 -0.46 6.64 -24.70
N VAL A 6 -1.00 5.76 -23.85
CA VAL A 6 -2.12 4.82 -24.06
C VAL A 6 -1.93 3.70 -23.04
N LEU A 7 -2.41 3.92 -21.82
CA LEU A 7 -2.72 2.87 -20.86
C LEU A 7 -4.24 2.66 -20.98
N LEU A 8 -4.66 1.63 -21.72
CA LEU A 8 -6.07 1.26 -21.86
C LEU A 8 -6.25 -0.17 -21.35
N VAL A 9 -6.80 -0.31 -20.14
CA VAL A 9 -7.11 -1.59 -19.51
C VAL A 9 -8.35 -2.18 -20.19
N THR A 10 -8.20 -3.32 -20.86
CA THR A 10 -9.32 -4.09 -21.40
C THR A 10 -9.70 -5.20 -20.41
N ILE A 11 -10.82 -5.01 -19.72
CA ILE A 11 -11.46 -6.04 -18.89
C ILE A 11 -12.25 -6.97 -19.81
N THR A 12 -11.95 -8.27 -19.78
CA THR A 12 -12.85 -9.28 -20.35
C THR A 12 -13.26 -10.26 -19.25
N LEU A 13 -14.51 -10.12 -18.81
CA LEU A 13 -15.20 -11.00 -17.86
C LEU A 13 -15.87 -12.11 -18.66
N LEU A 14 -15.45 -13.37 -18.51
CA LEU A 14 -16.19 -14.52 -19.05
C LEU A 14 -17.01 -15.17 -17.92
N LEU A 15 -18.31 -14.91 -17.91
CA LEU A 15 -19.31 -15.64 -17.13
C LEU A 15 -19.71 -16.90 -17.89
N ALA A 16 -19.46 -18.08 -17.31
CA ALA A 16 -20.00 -19.34 -17.79
C ALA A 16 -21.41 -19.56 -17.23
N VAL A 17 -22.42 -19.51 -18.10
CA VAL A 17 -23.81 -19.91 -17.81
C VAL A 17 -23.92 -21.43 -18.01
N SER A 18 -24.22 -22.19 -16.96
CA SER A 18 -24.51 -23.63 -17.06
C SER A 18 -26.00 -23.89 -17.29
N MET A 19 -26.28 -24.77 -18.26
CA MET A 19 -27.56 -25.12 -18.86
C MET A 19 -28.61 -25.71 -17.90
N CYS A 20 -29.89 -25.40 -18.18
CA CYS A 20 -31.06 -26.14 -17.72
C CYS A 20 -31.01 -27.60 -18.16
N PHE A 21 -31.22 -28.54 -17.23
CA PHE A 21 -31.63 -29.91 -17.53
C PHE A 21 -32.82 -30.30 -16.64
N CYS A 22 -33.96 -30.57 -17.27
CA CYS A 22 -35.13 -31.15 -16.63
C CYS A 22 -35.00 -32.67 -16.52
N GLY A 23 -35.35 -33.26 -15.37
CA GLY A 23 -35.85 -34.63 -15.30
C GLY A 23 -35.37 -35.49 -14.12
N GLY A 24 -36.32 -35.91 -13.25
CA GLY A 24 -36.25 -37.16 -12.49
C GLY A 24 -36.17 -37.03 -10.96
N LYS A 25 -37.30 -37.23 -10.27
CA LYS A 25 -37.38 -37.41 -8.81
C LYS A 25 -36.71 -38.73 -8.38
N LYS A 26 -35.70 -38.65 -7.51
CA LYS A 26 -35.39 -39.66 -6.49
C LYS A 26 -34.93 -38.95 -5.22
N GLU A 27 -35.51 -39.31 -4.09
CA GLU A 27 -35.09 -38.85 -2.75
C GLU A 27 -33.69 -39.38 -2.46
N GLN A 28 -32.76 -38.46 -2.19
CA GLN A 28 -31.39 -38.76 -1.79
C GLN A 28 -31.07 -37.94 -0.55
N LYS A 29 -30.62 -38.63 0.51
CA LYS A 29 -30.14 -38.06 1.77
C LYS A 29 -29.27 -36.84 1.50
N THR A 30 -29.63 -35.71 2.12
CA THR A 30 -28.89 -34.46 2.05
C THR A 30 -27.60 -34.60 2.86
N THR A 31 -26.53 -35.05 2.21
CA THR A 31 -25.18 -34.57 2.57
C THR A 31 -25.04 -33.19 1.95
N THR A 32 -24.87 -32.17 2.78
CA THR A 32 -24.59 -30.80 2.35
C THR A 32 -23.29 -30.83 1.54
N ASP A 33 -23.39 -30.49 0.27
CA ASP A 33 -22.26 -30.40 -0.65
C ASP A 33 -21.66 -29.00 -0.51
N ASP A 34 -20.69 -28.85 0.40
CA ASP A 34 -20.05 -27.56 0.72
C ASP A 34 -19.28 -26.97 -0.48
N SER A 35 -19.08 -27.71 -1.56
CA SER A 35 -18.45 -27.20 -2.79
C SER A 35 -19.30 -26.17 -3.55
N LYS A 36 -20.55 -25.94 -3.15
CA LYS A 36 -21.44 -24.95 -3.79
C LYS A 36 -21.25 -23.50 -3.33
N ASN A 37 -20.45 -23.26 -2.28
CA ASN A 37 -20.25 -21.92 -1.71
C ASN A 37 -18.84 -21.36 -1.92
N ILE A 38 -18.02 -21.97 -2.79
CA ILE A 38 -16.67 -21.51 -3.10
C ILE A 38 -16.70 -20.76 -4.44
N ILE A 39 -16.23 -19.51 -4.42
CA ILE A 39 -15.99 -18.73 -5.64
C ILE A 39 -14.48 -18.68 -5.88
N VAL A 40 -14.06 -19.07 -7.08
CA VAL A 40 -12.65 -19.05 -7.50
C VAL A 40 -12.43 -17.87 -8.44
N PHE A 41 -11.48 -17.00 -8.08
CA PHE A 41 -11.06 -15.86 -8.89
C PHE A 41 -9.64 -16.05 -9.40
N ALA A 42 -9.47 -16.03 -10.73
CA ALA A 42 -8.15 -15.97 -11.33
C ALA A 42 -7.53 -14.58 -11.13
N ASN A 43 -6.26 -14.54 -10.73
CA ASN A 43 -5.47 -13.33 -10.58
C ASN A 43 -4.12 -13.48 -11.29
N ASN A 44 -3.48 -12.35 -11.60
CA ASN A 44 -2.08 -12.32 -12.01
C ASN A 44 -1.18 -12.73 -10.83
N ALA A 45 0.12 -12.87 -11.08
CA ALA A 45 1.10 -13.14 -10.04
C ALA A 45 1.01 -12.08 -8.92
N MET A 46 1.03 -12.55 -7.67
CA MET A 46 1.04 -11.73 -6.46
C MET A 46 2.48 -11.45 -6.03
N SER A 47 2.75 -10.27 -5.45
CA SER A 47 4.03 -10.01 -4.76
C SER A 47 4.07 -10.66 -3.37
N GLU A 48 2.91 -11.13 -2.91
CA GLU A 48 2.73 -11.80 -1.62
C GLU A 48 2.82 -10.85 -0.42
N LYS A 49 2.64 -9.54 -0.67
CA LYS A 49 2.51 -8.48 0.34
C LYS A 49 1.05 -8.09 0.53
N PHE A 50 0.34 -8.87 1.34
CA PHE A 50 -1.06 -8.68 1.69
C PHE A 50 -1.24 -7.77 2.92
N SER A 51 -0.39 -6.77 3.13
CA SER A 51 -0.56 -5.78 4.21
C SER A 51 -1.38 -4.61 3.71
N PRO A 52 -2.28 -3.99 4.52
CA PRO A 52 -2.91 -2.72 4.17
C PRO A 52 -1.95 -1.52 4.11
N PHE A 53 -0.68 -1.72 4.48
CA PHE A 53 0.33 -0.66 4.51
C PHE A 53 1.36 -0.74 3.37
N PHE A 54 1.57 -1.94 2.81
CA PHE A 54 2.75 -2.26 2.00
C PHE A 54 2.44 -3.22 0.84
N GLU A 55 1.18 -3.27 0.40
CA GLU A 55 0.81 -3.93 -0.83
C GLU A 55 1.55 -3.31 -2.04
N GLU A 56 1.97 -4.15 -2.98
CA GLU A 56 2.80 -3.70 -4.12
C GLU A 56 2.17 -3.97 -5.48
N SER A 57 1.09 -4.75 -5.54
CA SER A 57 0.42 -5.10 -6.78
C SER A 57 -1.10 -5.09 -6.65
N VAL A 58 -1.79 -4.88 -7.77
CA VAL A 58 -3.25 -4.96 -7.83
C VAL A 58 -3.78 -6.32 -7.32
N PRO A 59 -3.16 -7.49 -7.65
CA PRO A 59 -3.51 -8.75 -7.01
C PRO A 59 -3.40 -8.76 -5.49
N ASP A 60 -2.38 -8.13 -4.91
CA ASP A 60 -2.25 -8.05 -3.45
C ASP A 60 -3.31 -7.13 -2.83
N LEU A 61 -3.57 -5.97 -3.46
CA LEU A 61 -4.60 -5.02 -3.05
C LEU A 61 -5.98 -5.69 -2.98
N ARG A 62 -6.31 -6.59 -3.91
CA ARG A 62 -7.58 -7.36 -3.86
C ARG A 62 -7.69 -8.24 -2.61
N ILE A 63 -6.57 -8.77 -2.12
CA ILE A 63 -6.55 -9.55 -0.86
C ILE A 63 -6.71 -8.60 0.33
N VAL A 64 -6.06 -7.45 0.30
CA VAL A 64 -6.22 -6.40 1.32
C VAL A 64 -7.67 -5.93 1.39
N ASP A 65 -8.30 -5.57 0.26
CA ASP A 65 -9.70 -5.14 0.18
C ASP A 65 -10.69 -6.21 0.67
N SER A 66 -10.33 -7.48 0.51
CA SER A 66 -11.16 -8.58 0.99
C SER A 66 -11.06 -8.77 2.50
N THR A 67 -9.95 -8.36 3.11
CA THR A 67 -9.61 -8.66 4.52
C THR A 67 -9.62 -7.44 5.44
N SER A 68 -9.60 -6.24 4.88
CA SER A 68 -9.49 -4.95 5.57
C SER A 68 -10.66 -4.03 5.22
N VAL A 69 -10.76 -2.90 5.92
CA VAL A 69 -11.77 -1.85 5.65
C VAL A 69 -11.08 -0.49 5.52
N GLN A 70 -11.50 0.30 4.55
CA GLN A 70 -11.13 1.72 4.42
C GLN A 70 -12.02 2.59 5.31
N LEU A 71 -11.82 3.92 5.35
CA LEU A 71 -12.66 4.80 6.16
C LEU A 71 -14.00 5.09 5.47
N LEU A 72 -13.94 5.31 4.16
CA LEU A 72 -15.04 5.69 3.31
C LEU A 72 -15.07 4.73 2.11
N TYR A 73 -16.13 4.82 1.32
CA TYR A 73 -16.22 4.10 0.05
C TYR A 73 -16.72 5.03 -1.03
N ALA A 74 -16.29 4.80 -2.26
CA ALA A 74 -16.79 5.50 -3.43
C ALA A 74 -18.14 4.93 -3.89
N ASN A 75 -19.07 5.82 -4.24
CA ASN A 75 -20.31 5.47 -4.91
C ASN A 75 -20.07 5.18 -6.41
N ARG A 76 -21.12 4.80 -7.15
CA ARG A 76 -21.03 4.50 -8.60
C ARG A 76 -20.67 5.69 -9.50
N ASN A 77 -20.71 6.92 -8.98
CA ASN A 77 -20.18 8.12 -9.65
C ASN A 77 -18.69 8.38 -9.35
N GLY A 78 -18.07 7.55 -8.50
CA GLY A 78 -16.70 7.75 -8.03
C GLY A 78 -16.55 8.80 -6.93
N SER A 79 -17.65 9.30 -6.35
CA SER A 79 -17.58 10.23 -5.20
C SER A 79 -17.65 9.47 -3.89
N LEU A 80 -16.89 9.91 -2.90
CA LEU A 80 -16.92 9.36 -1.55
C LEU A 80 -18.31 9.50 -0.89
N VAL A 81 -18.66 8.51 -0.08
CA VAL A 81 -19.87 8.47 0.75
C VAL A 81 -19.54 8.99 2.13
N TYR A 82 -20.15 10.11 2.56
CA TYR A 82 -19.79 10.79 3.81
C TYR A 82 -20.62 10.37 5.02
N LYS A 83 -21.79 9.75 4.82
CA LYS A 83 -22.66 9.22 5.88
C LYS A 83 -22.82 7.71 5.74
N GLY A 84 -21.71 6.99 5.83
CA GLY A 84 -21.68 5.54 5.66
C GLY A 84 -22.43 4.77 6.76
N ILE A 85 -22.52 5.30 7.98
CA ILE A 85 -23.14 4.58 9.11
C ILE A 85 -24.65 4.47 8.92
N GLU A 86 -25.34 5.59 8.72
CA GLU A 86 -26.78 5.60 8.46
C GLU A 86 -27.11 5.21 7.01
N GLY A 87 -26.13 5.40 6.12
CA GLY A 87 -26.22 5.16 4.69
C GLY A 87 -26.60 6.42 3.90
N GLU A 88 -26.00 6.58 2.71
CA GLU A 88 -26.37 7.63 1.75
C GLU A 88 -27.08 7.04 0.54
N THR A 89 -28.19 7.64 0.14
CA THR A 89 -28.90 7.25 -1.08
C THR A 89 -28.54 8.20 -2.22
N ILE A 90 -27.92 7.66 -3.26
CA ILE A 90 -27.39 8.41 -4.39
C ILE A 90 -27.92 7.80 -5.68
N ALA A 91 -28.48 8.63 -6.56
CA ALA A 91 -28.99 8.20 -7.85
C ALA A 91 -27.83 7.97 -8.83
N TYR A 92 -27.89 6.86 -9.58
CA TYR A 92 -26.98 6.53 -10.66
C TYR A 92 -27.78 5.95 -11.84
N ASN A 93 -27.67 6.57 -13.02
CA ASN A 93 -28.40 6.17 -14.23
C ASN A 93 -29.90 5.93 -13.99
N GLY A 94 -30.55 6.83 -13.24
CA GLY A 94 -31.99 6.76 -12.94
C GLY A 94 -32.40 5.74 -11.88
N THR A 95 -31.44 5.02 -11.27
CA THR A 95 -31.68 4.08 -10.17
C THR A 95 -31.07 4.61 -8.88
N ASN A 96 -31.83 4.59 -7.78
CA ASN A 96 -31.31 4.94 -6.46
C ASN A 96 -30.56 3.76 -5.85
N TYR A 97 -29.36 4.02 -5.35
CA TYR A 97 -28.56 3.06 -4.61
C TYR A 97 -28.25 3.62 -3.23
N THR A 98 -28.44 2.80 -2.21
CA THR A 98 -28.04 3.11 -0.83
C THR A 98 -26.67 2.52 -0.58
N TYR A 99 -25.74 3.35 -0.11
CA TYR A 99 -24.36 2.98 0.22
C TYR A 99 -24.16 3.10 1.72
N THR A 100 -23.64 2.05 2.33
CA THR A 100 -23.24 2.01 3.74
C THR A 100 -21.73 1.79 3.83
N GLY A 101 -21.12 2.24 4.91
CA GLY A 101 -19.68 2.22 5.10
C GLY A 101 -19.27 2.16 6.57
N PRO A 102 -17.96 2.09 6.84
CA PRO A 102 -17.42 1.91 8.17
C PRO A 102 -17.38 3.21 8.98
N ALA A 103 -17.44 4.38 8.34
CA ALA A 103 -17.43 5.66 9.02
C ALA A 103 -18.36 6.71 8.39
N ASN A 104 -18.59 7.77 9.16
CA ASN A 104 -19.06 9.06 8.67
C ASN A 104 -17.89 10.05 8.65
N LEU A 105 -17.93 11.01 7.71
CA LEU A 105 -17.02 12.15 7.64
C LEU A 105 -17.82 13.45 7.62
N VAL A 106 -17.45 14.39 8.50
CA VAL A 106 -17.89 15.79 8.44
C VAL A 106 -16.68 16.68 8.16
N VAL A 107 -16.75 17.48 7.10
CA VAL A 107 -15.71 18.45 6.74
C VAL A 107 -16.17 19.85 7.12
N THR A 108 -15.36 20.58 7.90
CA THR A 108 -15.65 21.94 8.36
C THR A 108 -14.50 22.87 8.02
N GLU A 109 -14.74 23.86 7.15
CA GLU A 109 -13.82 24.97 6.92
C GLU A 109 -14.02 26.02 8.02
N ASN A 110 -12.95 26.35 8.74
CA ASN A 110 -12.97 27.29 9.85
C ASN A 110 -12.64 28.71 9.38
N ALA A 111 -13.03 29.71 10.18
CA ALA A 111 -12.79 31.12 9.87
C ALA A 111 -11.30 31.51 9.80
N ASP A 112 -10.41 30.72 10.40
CA ASP A 112 -8.95 30.92 10.36
C ASP A 112 -8.27 30.24 9.17
N GLY A 113 -9.03 29.62 8.27
CA GLY A 113 -8.54 28.91 7.09
C GLY A 113 -8.19 27.43 7.33
N THR A 114 -8.17 26.97 8.59
CA THR A 114 -7.98 25.55 8.89
C THR A 114 -9.22 24.74 8.48
N VAL A 115 -9.03 23.45 8.21
CA VAL A 115 -10.12 22.53 7.84
C VAL A 115 -10.12 21.33 8.75
N PHE A 116 -11.27 21.03 9.36
CA PHE A 116 -11.47 19.84 10.18
C PHE A 116 -12.10 18.73 9.35
N TYR A 117 -11.51 17.54 9.45
CA TYR A 117 -12.06 16.28 8.96
C TYR A 117 -12.40 15.43 10.17
N ASP A 118 -13.69 15.43 10.55
CA ASP A 118 -14.21 14.70 11.69
C ASP A 118 -14.75 13.34 11.25
N TYR A 119 -13.99 12.28 11.54
CA TYR A 119 -14.39 10.91 11.31
C TYR A 119 -15.09 10.33 12.53
N THR A 120 -16.20 9.63 12.30
CA THR A 120 -16.89 8.80 13.31
C THR A 120 -17.00 7.38 12.78
N LEU A 121 -16.40 6.41 13.46
CA LEU A 121 -16.44 4.99 13.12
C LEU A 121 -17.73 4.34 13.65
N ARG A 122 -18.28 3.38 12.91
CA ARG A 122 -19.34 2.51 13.44
C ARG A 122 -18.76 1.63 14.57
N LYS A 123 -19.58 1.35 15.59
CA LYS A 123 -19.13 0.75 16.86
C LYS A 123 -19.01 -0.77 16.82
N ASP A 124 -19.57 -1.39 15.79
CA ASP A 124 -19.68 -2.84 15.61
C ASP A 124 -18.64 -3.39 14.61
N LEU A 125 -17.69 -2.56 14.14
CA LEU A 125 -16.54 -3.07 13.36
C LEU A 125 -15.72 -4.02 14.22
N LYS A 126 -15.52 -5.23 13.72
CA LYS A 126 -14.67 -6.24 14.34
C LYS A 126 -13.78 -6.90 13.30
N CYS A 127 -12.53 -7.08 13.69
CA CYS A 127 -11.60 -7.91 12.95
C CYS A 127 -12.08 -9.37 12.94
N SER A 128 -11.52 -10.15 12.02
CA SER A 128 -11.83 -11.58 11.89
C SER A 128 -11.49 -12.43 13.12
N ASP A 129 -10.69 -11.92 14.05
CA ASP A 129 -10.43 -12.53 15.37
C ASP A 129 -11.43 -12.09 16.46
N GLY A 130 -12.40 -11.24 16.11
CA GLY A 130 -13.45 -10.73 16.98
C GLY A 130 -13.09 -9.48 17.77
N VAL A 131 -11.86 -8.96 17.64
CA VAL A 131 -11.43 -7.72 18.30
C VAL A 131 -12.06 -6.52 17.60
N ALA A 132 -12.65 -5.61 18.36
CA ALA A 132 -13.29 -4.41 17.80
C ALA A 132 -12.25 -3.41 17.28
N LEU A 133 -12.54 -2.77 16.14
CA LEU A 133 -11.79 -1.60 15.67
C LEU A 133 -12.31 -0.33 16.36
N THR A 134 -11.39 0.55 16.72
CA THR A 134 -11.65 1.78 17.49
C THR A 134 -10.89 2.98 16.91
N ALA A 135 -11.07 4.15 17.51
CA ALA A 135 -10.27 5.32 17.19
C ALA A 135 -8.75 5.09 17.41
N ASP A 136 -8.36 4.17 18.30
CA ASP A 136 -6.94 3.88 18.56
C ASP A 136 -6.29 3.17 17.37
N ASP A 137 -7.03 2.28 16.70
CA ASP A 137 -6.59 1.58 15.49
C ASP A 137 -6.46 2.53 14.29
N LEU A 138 -7.38 3.49 14.17
CA LEU A 138 -7.27 4.55 13.17
C LEU A 138 -6.08 5.47 13.43
N ILE A 139 -5.88 5.91 14.68
CA ILE A 139 -4.70 6.71 15.05
C ILE A 139 -3.41 5.94 14.77
N PHE A 140 -3.32 4.67 15.18
CA PHE A 140 -2.17 3.81 14.86
C PHE A 140 -1.91 3.78 13.34
N SER A 141 -2.95 3.53 12.55
CA SER A 141 -2.85 3.46 11.08
C SER A 141 -2.36 4.77 10.48
N LEU A 142 -2.91 5.92 10.91
CA LEU A 142 -2.45 7.25 10.51
C LEU A 142 -0.95 7.43 10.81
N TYR A 143 -0.49 7.02 12.00
CA TYR A 143 0.92 7.15 12.35
C TYR A 143 1.83 6.23 11.52
N VAL A 144 1.40 5.01 11.18
CA VAL A 144 2.16 4.13 10.28
C VAL A 144 2.29 4.75 8.89
N PHE A 145 1.18 5.18 8.29
CA PHE A 145 1.20 5.81 6.97
C PHE A 145 1.97 7.14 6.98
N CYS A 146 2.04 7.84 8.10
CA CYS A 146 2.75 9.12 8.21
C CYS A 146 4.18 9.00 8.74
N ASP A 147 4.65 7.80 9.10
CA ASP A 147 5.98 7.59 9.68
C ASP A 147 7.09 8.07 8.72
N PRO A 148 8.15 8.77 9.20
CA PRO A 148 9.19 9.29 8.32
C PRO A 148 9.85 8.24 7.42
N THR A 149 9.80 6.96 7.81
CA THR A 149 10.37 5.83 7.06
C THR A 149 9.36 5.07 6.21
N TYR A 150 8.11 5.50 6.17
CA TYR A 150 7.09 4.91 5.32
C TYR A 150 7.45 5.05 3.83
N ASP A 151 7.45 3.91 3.13
CA ASP A 151 7.83 3.74 1.72
C ASP A 151 6.77 2.95 0.92
N GLY A 152 5.55 2.84 1.45
CA GLY A 152 4.43 2.21 0.78
C GLY A 152 3.68 3.18 -0.15
N ALA A 153 2.54 2.73 -0.69
CA ALA A 153 1.82 3.44 -1.75
C ALA A 153 1.00 4.66 -1.27
N ALA A 154 0.71 4.78 0.02
CA ALA A 154 -0.09 5.89 0.54
C ALA A 154 0.68 7.21 0.49
N SER A 155 -0.04 8.34 0.40
CA SER A 155 0.57 9.68 0.35
C SER A 155 -0.10 10.68 1.31
N VAL A 156 -0.82 10.19 2.32
CA VAL A 156 -1.47 11.02 3.36
C VAL A 156 -0.51 12.00 4.04
N PHE A 157 0.76 11.64 4.17
CA PHE A 157 1.80 12.50 4.74
C PHE A 157 2.13 13.75 3.89
N SER A 158 1.71 13.78 2.63
CA SER A 158 1.90 14.95 1.74
C SER A 158 0.83 16.03 1.94
N LEU A 159 -0.23 15.74 2.69
CA LEU A 159 -1.29 16.69 2.99
C LEU A 159 -0.79 17.78 3.96
N PRO A 160 -1.39 18.99 3.90
CA PRO A 160 -1.06 20.09 4.81
C PRO A 160 -1.68 19.86 6.20
N ILE A 161 -1.40 18.72 6.82
CA ILE A 161 -1.89 18.36 8.16
C ILE A 161 -1.06 19.13 9.19
N LEU A 162 -1.73 19.77 10.14
CA LEU A 162 -1.09 20.56 11.19
C LEU A 162 -0.05 19.72 11.96
N GLY A 163 1.23 20.11 11.93
CA GLY A 163 2.30 19.38 12.62
C GLY A 163 2.92 18.22 11.85
N MET A 164 2.51 17.97 10.59
CA MET A 164 3.04 16.87 9.77
C MET A 164 4.49 17.11 9.36
N GLU A 165 4.81 18.33 8.92
CA GLU A 165 6.16 18.72 8.51
C GLU A 165 7.13 18.54 9.68
N GLU A 166 6.79 19.04 10.87
CA GLU A 166 7.64 18.91 12.06
C GLU A 166 7.77 17.46 12.54
N TYR A 167 6.72 16.65 12.37
CA TYR A 167 6.77 15.23 12.68
C TYR A 167 7.72 14.48 11.72
N ARG A 168 7.70 14.77 10.42
CA ARG A 168 8.55 14.05 9.47
C ARG A 168 9.97 14.60 9.36
N SER A 169 10.16 15.88 9.64
CA SER A 169 11.47 16.53 9.60
C SER A 169 12.48 15.90 10.56
N GLY A 170 13.76 16.02 10.21
CA GLY A 170 14.88 15.61 11.05
C GLY A 170 15.00 14.10 11.29
N MET A 171 14.31 13.28 10.49
CA MET A 171 14.46 11.84 10.46
C MET A 171 14.26 11.32 9.03
N GLU A 172 15.15 10.45 8.58
CA GLU A 172 15.12 9.85 7.24
C GLU A 172 15.45 8.37 7.33
N SER A 173 14.95 7.54 6.40
CA SER A 173 15.37 6.14 6.35
C SER A 173 16.87 6.03 6.04
N LEU A 174 17.52 4.97 6.54
CA LEU A 174 18.91 4.68 6.20
C LEU A 174 19.09 4.50 4.68
N PHE A 175 18.11 3.91 3.99
CA PHE A 175 18.04 3.82 2.53
C PHE A 175 18.12 5.20 1.86
N SER A 176 17.27 6.14 2.29
CA SER A 176 17.23 7.51 1.75
C SER A 176 18.58 8.21 1.92
N LEU A 177 19.17 8.10 3.12
CA LEU A 177 20.44 8.76 3.41
C LEU A 177 21.62 8.15 2.64
N LEU A 178 21.69 6.83 2.53
CA LEU A 178 22.73 6.13 1.76
C LEU A 178 22.62 6.44 0.26
N SER A 179 21.40 6.48 -0.27
CA SER A 179 21.14 6.83 -1.67
C SER A 179 21.57 8.27 -1.96
N ALA A 180 21.14 9.23 -1.14
CA ALA A 180 21.46 10.65 -1.31
C ALA A 180 22.96 10.96 -1.14
N ALA A 181 23.66 10.23 -0.26
CA ALA A 181 25.09 10.41 -0.08
C ALA A 181 25.91 9.88 -1.27
N GLY A 182 25.37 8.89 -2.00
CA GLY A 182 26.02 8.29 -3.16
C GLY A 182 27.17 7.34 -2.82
N ARG A 183 27.58 6.54 -3.82
CA ARG A 183 28.64 5.51 -3.69
C ARG A 183 29.94 6.00 -3.08
N ASN A 184 30.34 7.21 -3.47
CA ASN A 184 31.64 7.77 -3.16
C ASN A 184 31.68 8.50 -1.81
N ASN A 185 30.58 8.50 -1.06
CA ASN A 185 30.49 9.15 0.24
C ASN A 185 31.63 8.72 1.20
N LYS A 186 32.12 9.70 1.96
CA LYS A 186 33.15 9.54 3.00
C LYS A 186 32.70 10.09 4.37
N ASP A 187 31.47 10.62 4.46
CA ASP A 187 30.88 11.06 5.72
C ASP A 187 30.16 9.89 6.38
N PHE A 188 30.69 9.43 7.51
CA PHE A 188 30.19 8.29 8.28
C PHE A 188 29.52 8.75 9.59
N THR A 189 28.97 9.97 9.60
CA THR A 189 28.27 10.52 10.77
C THR A 189 27.10 9.63 11.22
N TYR A 190 26.41 8.99 10.28
CA TYR A 190 25.15 8.27 10.53
C TYR A 190 25.21 6.76 10.28
N TRP A 191 26.22 6.26 9.59
CA TRP A 191 26.45 4.85 9.31
C TRP A 191 27.94 4.59 9.15
N ASP A 192 28.35 3.33 9.24
CA ASP A 192 29.75 2.94 9.02
C ASP A 192 30.04 2.55 7.56
N ALA A 193 31.32 2.48 7.21
CA ALA A 193 31.75 2.13 5.86
C ALA A 193 31.32 0.71 5.44
N ALA A 194 31.17 -0.22 6.38
CA ALA A 194 30.74 -1.59 6.09
C ALA A 194 29.27 -1.61 5.64
N THR A 195 28.41 -0.84 6.31
CA THR A 195 26.99 -0.66 5.99
C THR A 195 26.84 -0.02 4.62
N GLN A 196 27.60 1.03 4.31
CA GLN A 196 27.58 1.65 2.98
C GLN A 196 28.01 0.68 1.88
N ASN A 197 29.07 -0.10 2.10
CA ASN A 197 29.52 -1.10 1.13
C ASN A 197 28.48 -2.21 0.93
N ALA A 198 27.85 -2.69 2.01
CA ALA A 198 26.80 -3.70 1.93
C ALA A 198 25.57 -3.19 1.16
N PHE A 199 25.14 -1.95 1.43
CA PHE A 199 24.05 -1.31 0.72
C PHE A 199 24.31 -1.23 -0.78
N TRP A 200 25.47 -0.74 -1.20
CA TRP A 200 25.79 -0.61 -2.62
C TRP A 200 26.02 -1.96 -3.31
N ALA A 201 26.40 -3.01 -2.59
CA ALA A 201 26.43 -4.37 -3.12
C ALA A 201 25.02 -4.93 -3.33
N ASP A 202 24.08 -4.67 -2.40
CA ASP A 202 22.68 -5.03 -2.55
C ASP A 202 22.02 -4.26 -3.71
N VAL A 203 22.31 -2.96 -3.86
CA VAL A 203 21.84 -2.14 -4.99
C VAL A 203 22.35 -2.67 -6.33
N ASP A 204 23.64 -3.00 -6.47
CA ASP A 204 24.18 -3.55 -7.71
C ASP A 204 23.51 -4.88 -8.08
N GLN A 205 23.35 -5.76 -7.08
CA GLN A 205 22.67 -7.03 -7.28
C GLN A 205 21.21 -6.82 -7.68
N ALA A 206 20.50 -5.90 -7.02
CA ALA A 206 19.10 -5.62 -7.32
C ALA A 206 18.96 -4.98 -8.70
N GLY A 207 19.88 -4.09 -9.08
CA GLY A 207 19.87 -3.41 -10.37
C GLY A 207 19.96 -4.36 -11.56
N VAL A 208 20.80 -5.41 -11.46
CA VAL A 208 20.84 -6.47 -12.48
C VAL A 208 19.49 -7.18 -12.61
N LYS A 209 18.85 -7.54 -11.48
CA LYS A 209 17.53 -8.19 -11.50
C LYS A 209 16.45 -7.25 -12.02
N PHE A 210 16.52 -5.96 -11.68
CA PHE A 210 15.55 -4.94 -12.07
C PHE A 210 15.56 -4.71 -13.58
N VAL A 211 16.74 -4.59 -14.19
CA VAL A 211 16.89 -4.53 -15.65
C VAL A 211 16.36 -5.80 -16.32
N GLN A 212 16.61 -6.97 -15.74
CA GLN A 212 16.10 -8.23 -16.28
C GLN A 212 14.56 -8.30 -16.19
N ASP A 213 13.95 -7.86 -15.08
CA ASP A 213 12.49 -7.82 -14.92
C ASP A 213 11.82 -6.97 -16.00
N ILE A 214 12.38 -5.80 -16.29
CA ILE A 214 11.90 -4.90 -17.35
C ILE A 214 12.09 -5.54 -18.74
N ALA A 215 13.25 -6.14 -19.00
CA ALA A 215 13.51 -6.79 -20.27
C ALA A 215 12.58 -7.99 -20.52
N ASP A 216 12.33 -8.80 -19.50
CA ASP A 216 11.40 -9.93 -19.55
C ASP A 216 9.97 -9.44 -19.84
N TYR A 217 9.56 -8.34 -19.22
CA TYR A 217 8.29 -7.69 -19.52
C TYR A 217 8.21 -7.23 -20.99
N CYS A 218 9.25 -6.57 -21.50
CA CYS A 218 9.31 -6.16 -22.91
C CYS A 218 9.14 -7.34 -23.88
N VAL A 219 9.78 -8.47 -23.60
CA VAL A 219 9.65 -9.68 -24.42
C VAL A 219 8.25 -10.28 -24.30
N ALA A 220 7.73 -10.41 -23.07
CA ALA A 220 6.39 -10.97 -22.83
C ALA A 220 5.27 -10.13 -23.47
N ALA A 221 5.43 -8.81 -23.50
CA ALA A 221 4.51 -7.90 -24.16
C ALA A 221 4.70 -7.82 -25.69
N GLY A 222 5.71 -8.49 -26.25
CA GLY A 222 6.02 -8.48 -27.68
C GLY A 222 6.68 -7.19 -28.18
N TYR A 223 7.25 -6.39 -27.28
CA TYR A 223 8.00 -5.17 -27.62
C TYR A 223 9.43 -5.46 -28.08
N ALA A 224 10.00 -6.57 -27.64
CA ALA A 224 11.32 -7.07 -28.04
C ALA A 224 11.26 -8.57 -28.33
N ASN A 225 12.24 -9.11 -29.06
CA ASN A 225 12.29 -10.55 -29.32
C ASN A 225 13.03 -11.29 -28.21
N ALA A 226 12.61 -12.52 -27.95
CA ALA A 226 13.34 -13.41 -27.06
C ALA A 226 14.76 -13.65 -27.61
N GLY A 227 15.78 -13.38 -26.79
CA GLY A 227 17.19 -13.53 -27.16
C GLY A 227 17.86 -12.28 -27.74
N ASP A 228 17.13 -11.17 -27.91
CA ASP A 228 17.74 -9.88 -28.23
C ASP A 228 18.73 -9.47 -27.11
N PRO A 229 19.87 -8.83 -27.45
CA PRO A 229 20.79 -8.34 -26.44
C PRO A 229 20.12 -7.36 -25.47
N ILE A 230 20.50 -7.41 -24.19
CA ILE A 230 19.81 -6.63 -23.14
C ILE A 230 19.78 -5.13 -23.43
N GLY A 231 20.86 -4.55 -23.98
CA GLY A 231 20.91 -3.15 -24.38
C GLY A 231 19.96 -2.79 -25.53
N THR A 232 19.67 -3.75 -26.42
CA THR A 232 18.66 -3.58 -27.49
C THR A 232 17.25 -3.63 -26.92
N THR A 233 16.96 -4.62 -26.07
CA THR A 233 15.66 -4.74 -25.39
C THR A 233 15.35 -3.51 -24.54
N MET A 234 16.32 -3.07 -23.73
CA MET A 234 16.16 -1.89 -22.86
C MET A 234 16.14 -0.58 -23.66
N GLY A 235 16.71 -0.56 -24.87
CA GLY A 235 16.52 0.53 -25.82
C GLY A 235 15.06 0.75 -26.21
N VAL A 236 14.23 -0.31 -26.24
CA VAL A 236 12.78 -0.20 -26.47
C VAL A 236 12.07 0.42 -25.26
N TRP A 237 12.53 0.12 -24.04
CA TRP A 237 12.00 0.71 -22.80
C TRP A 237 12.37 2.19 -22.64
N GLY A 238 13.50 2.61 -23.20
CA GLY A 238 13.97 4.01 -23.17
C GLY A 238 15.42 4.19 -22.72
N PHE A 239 16.13 3.10 -22.44
CA PHE A 239 17.53 3.09 -21.99
C PHE A 239 18.41 2.34 -22.98
N PRO A 240 18.71 2.95 -24.15
CA PRO A 240 19.53 2.30 -25.16
C PRO A 240 20.95 2.11 -24.65
N ALA A 241 21.48 0.90 -24.84
CA ALA A 241 22.87 0.58 -24.58
C ALA A 241 23.46 -0.24 -25.74
N ASP A 242 24.79 -0.35 -25.78
CA ASP A 242 25.48 -1.17 -26.77
C ASP A 242 24.99 -2.64 -26.71
N ALA A 243 25.05 -3.36 -27.82
CA ALA A 243 24.64 -4.77 -27.86
C ALA A 243 25.50 -5.67 -26.95
N SER A 244 26.72 -5.24 -26.61
CA SER A 244 27.60 -5.92 -25.65
C SER A 244 27.37 -5.52 -24.19
N ALA A 245 26.52 -4.53 -23.92
CA ALA A 245 26.23 -4.07 -22.57
C ALA A 245 25.62 -5.21 -21.74
N THR A 246 26.03 -5.30 -20.48
CA THR A 246 25.42 -6.17 -19.49
C THR A 246 24.22 -5.48 -18.83
N ALA A 247 23.41 -6.24 -18.08
CA ALA A 247 22.35 -5.67 -17.27
C ALA A 247 22.88 -4.66 -16.22
N ALA A 248 24.10 -4.88 -15.70
CA ALA A 248 24.74 -3.94 -14.79
C ALA A 248 25.11 -2.62 -15.49
N ASP A 249 25.62 -2.69 -16.73
CA ASP A 249 25.92 -1.49 -17.52
C ASP A 249 24.66 -0.69 -17.82
N VAL A 250 23.55 -1.38 -18.16
CA VAL A 250 22.25 -0.71 -18.36
C VAL A 250 21.72 -0.12 -17.06
N PHE A 251 21.84 -0.82 -15.93
CA PHE A 251 21.42 -0.27 -14.65
C PHE A 251 22.20 1.00 -14.28
N GLN A 252 23.50 1.07 -14.59
CA GLN A 252 24.28 2.30 -14.41
C GLN A 252 23.74 3.45 -15.28
N ILE A 253 23.36 3.17 -16.53
CA ILE A 253 22.71 4.17 -17.41
C ILE A 253 21.39 4.66 -16.80
N MET A 254 20.57 3.75 -16.26
CA MET A 254 19.34 4.12 -15.58
C MET A 254 19.62 4.96 -14.32
N TYR A 255 20.57 4.53 -13.49
CA TYR A 255 20.99 5.26 -12.28
C TYR A 255 21.43 6.69 -12.60
N ASP A 256 22.25 6.87 -13.62
CA ASP A 256 22.72 8.18 -14.07
C ASP A 256 21.57 9.03 -14.65
N ALA A 257 20.60 8.43 -15.34
CA ALA A 257 19.45 9.14 -15.90
C ALA A 257 18.50 9.72 -14.84
N TYR A 258 18.57 9.19 -13.61
CA TYR A 258 17.81 9.66 -12.44
C TYR A 258 18.69 10.42 -11.44
N ASP A 259 19.88 10.88 -11.84
CA ASP A 259 20.83 11.59 -10.98
C ASP A 259 21.17 10.83 -9.67
N GLY A 260 21.09 9.50 -9.70
CA GLY A 260 21.30 8.62 -8.56
C GLY A 260 20.12 8.48 -7.59
N ASP A 261 18.96 9.05 -7.90
CA ASP A 261 17.73 8.88 -7.11
C ASP A 261 17.14 7.48 -7.34
N LEU A 262 17.56 6.53 -6.51
CA LEU A 262 17.12 5.13 -6.55
C LEU A 262 15.61 4.97 -6.30
N ALA A 263 15.00 5.83 -5.50
CA ALA A 263 13.57 5.75 -5.21
C ALA A 263 12.76 6.14 -6.43
N THR A 264 13.05 7.32 -7.00
CA THR A 264 12.36 7.80 -8.21
C THR A 264 12.63 6.88 -9.41
N LEU A 265 13.85 6.38 -9.57
CA LEU A 265 14.19 5.39 -10.60
C LEU A 265 13.32 4.14 -10.44
N SER A 266 13.27 3.57 -9.24
CA SER A 266 12.50 2.36 -8.96
C SER A 266 11.02 2.57 -9.24
N ASP A 267 10.43 3.66 -8.76
CA ASP A 267 8.98 3.89 -8.90
C ASP A 267 8.57 4.25 -10.32
N THR A 268 9.44 4.93 -11.06
CA THR A 268 9.14 5.32 -12.44
C THR A 268 9.35 4.18 -13.42
N GLU A 269 10.38 3.35 -13.22
CA GLU A 269 10.82 2.37 -14.21
C GLU A 269 10.42 0.92 -13.91
N LYS A 270 9.85 0.63 -12.72
CA LYS A 270 9.43 -0.73 -12.39
C LYS A 270 8.43 -1.26 -13.42
N ALA A 271 8.70 -2.46 -13.92
CA ALA A 271 7.75 -3.20 -14.74
C ALA A 271 6.83 -4.04 -13.83
N THR A 272 7.41 -5.03 -13.14
CA THR A 272 6.68 -5.91 -12.21
C THR A 272 7.15 -5.72 -10.77
N ALA A 273 8.46 -5.67 -10.54
CA ALA A 273 9.06 -5.58 -9.21
C ALA A 273 9.76 -4.24 -8.98
N SER A 274 9.67 -3.69 -7.77
CA SER A 274 10.48 -2.51 -7.38
C SER A 274 11.94 -2.89 -7.17
N LEU A 275 12.86 -1.94 -7.32
CA LEU A 275 14.29 -2.16 -7.04
C LEU A 275 14.48 -2.65 -5.59
N THR A 276 13.77 -2.04 -4.64
CA THR A 276 13.85 -2.38 -3.21
C THR A 276 13.37 -3.80 -2.91
N SER A 277 12.34 -4.28 -3.61
CA SER A 277 11.86 -5.68 -3.48
C SER A 277 12.89 -6.71 -3.99
N LEU A 278 13.84 -6.30 -4.84
CA LEU A 278 14.87 -7.15 -5.43
C LEU A 278 16.20 -7.13 -4.69
N MET A 279 16.34 -6.26 -3.66
CA MET A 279 17.50 -6.22 -2.77
C MET A 279 17.45 -7.38 -1.76
N ASN A 280 18.59 -8.02 -1.51
CA ASN A 280 18.63 -9.15 -0.58
C ASN A 280 18.31 -8.77 0.88
N ASN A 281 18.74 -7.58 1.34
CA ASN A 281 18.58 -7.15 2.74
C ASN A 281 17.92 -5.78 2.88
N TYR A 282 16.90 -5.47 2.06
CA TYR A 282 16.23 -4.17 2.11
C TYR A 282 15.82 -3.75 3.53
N ASP A 283 15.30 -4.68 4.33
CA ASP A 283 14.87 -4.45 5.71
C ASP A 283 15.96 -3.80 6.60
N ALA A 284 17.25 -4.08 6.33
CA ALA A 284 18.37 -3.50 7.07
C ALA A 284 18.51 -1.98 6.86
N TYR A 285 17.94 -1.44 5.78
CA TYR A 285 18.04 -0.05 5.38
C TYR A 285 16.73 0.74 5.62
N THR A 286 15.70 0.11 6.16
CA THR A 286 14.38 0.75 6.37
C THR A 286 14.29 1.60 7.63
N LYS A 287 15.23 1.44 8.57
CA LYS A 287 15.18 2.14 9.86
C LYS A 287 15.51 3.63 9.74
N GLY A 288 14.82 4.40 10.56
CA GLY A 288 14.93 5.85 10.64
C GLY A 288 16.19 6.27 11.40
N ILE A 289 16.93 7.18 10.78
CA ILE A 289 18.09 7.84 11.36
C ILE A 289 17.68 9.27 11.68
N LYS A 290 17.90 9.67 12.93
CA LYS A 290 17.65 11.04 13.36
C LYS A 290 18.76 11.96 12.88
N THR A 291 18.44 12.85 11.95
CA THR A 291 19.34 13.85 11.36
C THR A 291 19.12 15.25 11.93
N GLY A 292 18.04 15.46 12.68
CA GLY A 292 17.71 16.76 13.26
C GLY A 292 16.57 16.73 14.26
N ALA A 293 15.93 17.89 14.45
CA ALA A 293 14.74 18.02 15.27
C ALA A 293 13.55 17.34 14.57
N SER A 294 12.81 16.54 15.32
CA SER A 294 11.70 15.75 14.83
C SER A 294 10.65 15.67 15.94
N ALA A 295 9.42 16.10 15.69
CA ALA A 295 8.36 16.12 16.69
C ALA A 295 7.88 14.70 17.00
N ASP A 296 7.51 14.41 18.25
CA ASP A 296 7.08 13.07 18.64
C ASP A 296 5.65 12.73 18.18
N TYR A 297 4.86 13.72 17.75
CA TYR A 297 3.46 13.57 17.36
C TYR A 297 3.02 14.59 16.31
N VAL A 298 1.95 14.26 15.59
CA VAL A 298 1.26 15.15 14.65
C VAL A 298 0.11 15.86 15.37
N LYS A 299 0.20 17.18 15.52
CA LYS A 299 -0.80 17.98 16.24
C LYS A 299 -2.20 17.92 15.62
N GLY A 300 -2.27 17.71 14.31
CA GLY A 300 -3.50 17.60 13.54
C GLY A 300 -4.27 16.31 13.79
N PHE A 301 -3.64 15.27 14.32
CA PHE A 301 -4.33 14.02 14.69
C PHE A 301 -4.87 14.11 16.10
N GLN A 302 -6.19 14.14 16.22
CA GLN A 302 -6.88 14.36 17.49
C GLN A 302 -7.89 13.23 17.74
N LYS A 303 -7.62 12.38 18.73
CA LYS A 303 -8.63 11.45 19.25
C LYS A 303 -9.70 12.25 20.00
N THR A 304 -10.92 12.29 19.47
CA THR A 304 -12.05 13.04 20.05
C THR A 304 -13.01 12.14 20.84
N GLY A 305 -12.87 10.82 20.71
CA GLY A 305 -13.64 9.81 21.45
C GLY A 305 -13.14 8.40 21.15
N ASP A 306 -13.81 7.38 21.70
CA ASP A 306 -13.41 5.97 21.50
C ASP A 306 -13.59 5.48 20.06
N TYR A 307 -14.42 6.19 19.28
CA TYR A 307 -14.74 5.87 17.88
C TYR A 307 -14.71 7.12 17.00
N SER A 308 -14.08 8.21 17.43
CA SER A 308 -14.02 9.45 16.65
C SER A 308 -12.64 10.07 16.66
N VAL A 309 -12.21 10.52 15.48
CA VAL A 309 -10.92 11.15 15.23
C VAL A 309 -11.14 12.39 14.38
N ARG A 310 -10.49 13.49 14.77
CA ARG A 310 -10.39 14.70 13.97
C ARG A 310 -9.00 14.78 13.35
N ILE A 311 -8.95 15.04 12.05
CA ILE A 311 -7.75 15.43 11.34
C ILE A 311 -7.85 16.92 10.99
N VAL A 312 -6.84 17.71 11.36
CA VAL A 312 -6.79 19.16 11.11
C VAL A 312 -5.80 19.47 10.01
N LEU A 313 -6.30 20.01 8.90
CA LEU A 313 -5.48 20.60 7.85
C LEU A 313 -5.32 22.11 8.09
N THR A 314 -4.17 22.66 7.69
CA THR A 314 -3.87 24.10 7.81
C THR A 314 -4.53 24.94 6.73
N GLU A 315 -4.99 24.31 5.65
CA GLU A 315 -5.66 24.95 4.51
C GLU A 315 -6.59 23.98 3.78
N VAL A 316 -7.45 24.53 2.92
CA VAL A 316 -8.29 23.74 2.01
C VAL A 316 -7.40 22.99 1.03
N ASN A 317 -7.61 21.68 0.94
CA ASN A 317 -6.85 20.81 0.05
C ASN A 317 -7.82 19.84 -0.65
N ALA A 318 -7.95 19.99 -1.98
CA ALA A 318 -8.92 19.24 -2.77
C ALA A 318 -8.78 17.72 -2.68
N PRO A 319 -7.57 17.11 -2.78
CA PRO A 319 -7.43 15.65 -2.70
C PRO A 319 -7.49 15.08 -1.27
N ALA A 320 -7.64 15.91 -0.24
CA ALA A 320 -7.48 15.47 1.15
C ALA A 320 -8.47 14.37 1.56
N ALA A 321 -9.74 14.47 1.16
CA ALA A 321 -10.73 13.44 1.50
C ALA A 321 -10.37 12.07 0.90
N ASP A 322 -9.88 12.04 -0.34
CA ASP A 322 -9.46 10.81 -1.02
C ASP A 322 -8.16 10.26 -0.44
N LEU A 323 -7.17 11.12 -0.18
CA LEU A 323 -5.88 10.69 0.38
C LEU A 323 -5.95 10.29 1.87
N MET A 324 -6.96 10.75 2.60
CA MET A 324 -7.25 10.30 3.97
C MET A 324 -8.19 9.10 4.01
N ASP A 325 -8.68 8.59 2.88
CA ASP A 325 -9.44 7.33 2.83
C ASP A 325 -8.50 6.12 2.94
N ILE A 326 -7.92 5.97 4.12
CA ILE A 326 -6.93 4.93 4.44
C ILE A 326 -7.59 3.69 5.04
N TYR A 327 -6.88 2.57 5.00
CA TYR A 327 -7.27 1.37 5.74
C TYR A 327 -7.18 1.57 7.27
N ILE A 328 -8.15 1.00 7.99
CA ILE A 328 -8.13 0.92 9.45
C ILE A 328 -7.54 -0.42 9.85
N ALA A 329 -6.24 -0.45 10.16
CA ALA A 329 -5.53 -1.66 10.53
C ALA A 329 -5.52 -1.87 12.06
N PRO A 330 -5.74 -3.11 12.53
CA PRO A 330 -5.77 -3.44 13.96
C PRO A 330 -4.40 -3.24 14.63
N LEU A 331 -4.35 -2.32 15.59
CA LEU A 331 -3.17 -2.04 16.41
C LEU A 331 -2.68 -3.30 17.14
N HIS A 332 -3.59 -4.17 17.59
CA HIS A 332 -3.20 -5.38 18.33
C HIS A 332 -2.51 -6.44 17.48
N TRP A 333 -2.58 -6.34 16.15
CA TRP A 333 -1.99 -7.30 15.23
C TRP A 333 -0.75 -6.76 14.54
N TYR A 334 -0.84 -5.54 14.00
CA TYR A 334 0.25 -4.91 13.26
C TYR A 334 1.22 -4.13 14.15
N GLY A 335 0.73 -3.60 15.27
CA GLY A 335 1.53 -2.87 16.25
C GLY A 335 1.69 -3.65 17.56
N ASP A 336 2.01 -2.92 18.62
CA ASP A 336 2.14 -3.41 19.98
C ASP A 336 1.35 -2.51 20.92
N LYS A 337 0.32 -3.08 21.56
CA LYS A 337 -0.51 -2.40 22.56
C LYS A 337 0.28 -1.87 23.75
N ALA A 338 1.39 -2.51 24.13
CA ALA A 338 2.26 -2.01 25.20
C ALA A 338 3.01 -0.73 24.80
N GLN A 339 3.13 -0.47 23.50
CA GLN A 339 3.70 0.74 22.93
C GLN A 339 2.62 1.74 22.50
N TYR A 340 1.37 1.55 22.91
CA TYR A 340 0.28 2.49 22.65
C TYR A 340 -0.12 3.23 23.91
N ASP A 341 0.06 4.56 23.88
CA ASP A 341 -0.44 5.50 24.87
C ASP A 341 -0.57 6.87 24.21
N TYR A 342 -1.77 7.15 23.69
CA TYR A 342 -2.09 8.39 23.01
C TYR A 342 -1.73 9.65 23.83
N LYS A 343 -1.88 9.61 25.17
CA LYS A 343 -1.61 10.78 26.03
C LYS A 343 -0.11 11.07 26.17
N ASN A 344 0.72 10.07 25.95
CA ASN A 344 2.17 10.16 26.07
C ASN A 344 2.88 10.07 24.70
N ASN A 345 2.18 10.38 23.60
CA ASN A 345 2.69 10.35 22.23
C ASN A 345 3.30 9.01 21.82
N LYS A 346 2.67 7.91 22.23
CA LYS A 346 3.06 6.55 21.84
C LYS A 346 1.96 5.92 21.03
N PHE A 347 2.26 5.50 19.80
CA PHE A 347 1.23 5.15 18.82
C PHE A 347 1.25 3.69 18.39
N GLY A 348 1.90 2.80 19.14
CA GLY A 348 1.89 1.36 18.90
C GLY A 348 3.13 0.78 18.25
N PHE A 349 4.12 1.62 17.91
CA PHE A 349 5.41 1.21 17.35
C PHE A 349 6.45 2.32 17.60
N PRO A 350 7.76 2.04 17.54
CA PRO A 350 8.80 3.06 17.60
C PRO A 350 8.80 3.86 16.29
N LYS A 351 8.65 5.18 16.38
CA LYS A 351 8.79 6.08 15.22
C LYS A 351 10.10 5.83 14.47
N GLY A 352 10.01 5.70 13.15
CA GLY A 352 11.14 5.34 12.29
C GLY A 352 11.49 3.85 12.28
N ASP A 353 10.68 2.97 12.88
CA ASP A 353 10.89 1.52 12.82
C ASP A 353 9.57 0.78 12.54
N LEU A 354 9.31 0.58 11.24
CA LEU A 354 8.14 -0.16 10.76
C LEU A 354 8.38 -1.68 10.64
N SER A 355 9.50 -2.20 11.14
CA SER A 355 9.89 -3.63 10.96
C SER A 355 8.83 -4.60 11.48
N MET A 356 8.18 -4.29 12.60
CA MET A 356 7.11 -5.13 13.15
C MET A 356 5.85 -5.16 12.26
N ILE A 357 5.52 -4.04 11.61
CA ILE A 357 4.42 -3.95 10.66
C ILE A 357 4.79 -4.77 9.40
N ARG A 358 6.02 -4.62 8.89
CA ARG A 358 6.52 -5.37 7.72
C ARG A 358 6.51 -6.89 7.94
N ALA A 359 6.78 -7.34 9.16
CA ALA A 359 6.75 -8.76 9.53
C ALA A 359 5.35 -9.41 9.38
N LYS A 360 4.27 -8.61 9.25
CA LYS A 360 2.89 -9.08 9.10
C LYS A 360 2.35 -9.01 7.68
N THR A 361 3.21 -8.70 6.70
CA THR A 361 2.80 -8.53 5.29
C THR A 361 2.17 -9.75 4.64
N ARG A 362 2.42 -10.96 5.14
CA ARG A 362 1.88 -12.20 4.55
C ARG A 362 0.62 -12.72 5.23
N THR A 363 0.20 -12.09 6.32
CA THR A 363 -0.88 -12.58 7.19
C THR A 363 -1.81 -11.41 7.52
N PRO A 364 -2.66 -10.99 6.55
CA PRO A 364 -3.58 -9.90 6.77
C PRO A 364 -4.57 -10.22 7.88
N LEU A 365 -4.86 -9.22 8.71
CA LEU A 365 -5.93 -9.28 9.69
C LEU A 365 -6.66 -7.93 9.66
N GLY A 366 -7.96 -7.95 9.45
CA GLY A 366 -8.77 -6.75 9.46
C GLY A 366 -10.25 -7.07 9.62
N ALA A 367 -11.06 -6.02 9.50
CA ALA A 367 -12.52 -6.08 9.61
C ALA A 367 -13.22 -6.17 8.24
N GLY A 368 -12.52 -6.67 7.21
CA GLY A 368 -13.08 -6.87 5.89
C GLY A 368 -14.12 -7.99 5.84
N PRO A 369 -14.81 -8.16 4.71
CA PRO A 369 -15.85 -9.18 4.55
C PRO A 369 -15.34 -10.62 4.61
N TYR A 370 -14.03 -10.84 4.42
CA TYR A 370 -13.41 -12.15 4.48
C TYR A 370 -12.24 -12.16 5.47
N LYS A 371 -11.95 -13.33 6.02
CA LYS A 371 -10.74 -13.62 6.78
C LYS A 371 -9.75 -14.40 5.91
N PHE A 372 -8.48 -14.10 6.08
CA PHE A 372 -7.39 -14.84 5.45
C PHE A 372 -7.18 -16.19 6.14
N VAL A 373 -7.08 -17.27 5.36
CA VAL A 373 -6.86 -18.63 5.86
C VAL A 373 -5.43 -19.08 5.58
N SER A 374 -5.02 -19.07 4.30
CA SER A 374 -3.67 -19.48 3.91
C SER A 374 -3.29 -18.96 2.52
N TYR A 375 -1.99 -19.03 2.22
CA TYR A 375 -1.44 -18.87 0.88
C TYR A 375 -0.58 -20.09 0.55
N GLU A 376 -1.08 -20.97 -0.31
CA GLU A 376 -0.44 -22.22 -0.67
C GLU A 376 -0.56 -22.46 -2.17
N ASN A 377 0.48 -23.00 -2.81
CA ASN A 377 0.50 -23.27 -4.25
C ASN A 377 0.05 -22.06 -5.10
N LYS A 378 0.52 -20.87 -4.72
CA LYS A 378 0.17 -19.57 -5.35
C LYS A 378 -1.33 -19.23 -5.29
N THR A 379 -2.07 -19.83 -4.38
CA THR A 379 -3.51 -19.63 -4.19
C THR A 379 -3.76 -19.08 -2.80
N VAL A 380 -4.50 -17.97 -2.70
CA VAL A 380 -4.99 -17.43 -1.42
C VAL A 380 -6.35 -18.05 -1.11
N TYR A 381 -6.49 -18.57 0.10
CA TYR A 381 -7.74 -19.09 0.63
C TYR A 381 -8.35 -18.08 1.61
N LEU A 382 -9.60 -17.73 1.35
CA LEU A 382 -10.39 -16.81 2.18
C LEU A 382 -11.68 -17.49 2.62
N GLU A 383 -12.12 -17.16 3.83
CA GLU A 383 -13.42 -17.57 4.37
C GLU A 383 -14.23 -16.32 4.75
N ALA A 384 -15.54 -16.40 4.80
CA ALA A 384 -16.36 -15.28 5.28
C ALA A 384 -15.92 -14.87 6.69
N ASN A 385 -15.78 -13.56 6.92
CA ASN A 385 -15.59 -13.03 8.27
C ASN A 385 -16.90 -13.26 9.05
N PRO A 386 -16.86 -13.96 10.20
CA PRO A 386 -18.09 -14.25 10.97
C PRO A 386 -18.63 -13.05 11.77
N TYR A 387 -17.93 -11.92 11.76
CA TYR A 387 -18.31 -10.65 12.41
C TYR A 387 -18.62 -9.60 11.36
#